data_AF-S3AX10-F1
#
_entry.id   AF-S3AX10-F1
#
_cell.length_a   1.000
_cell.length_b   1.000
_cell.length_c   1.000
_cell.angle_alpha   90.00
_cell.angle_beta   90.00
_cell.angle_gamma   90.00
#
_symmetry.space_group_name_H-M   'P 1'
#
loop_
_entity.id
_entity.type
_entity.pdbx_description
1 polymer ?
#
loop_
_entity_poly.entity_id
_entity_poly.type
_entity_poly.pdbx_seq_one_letter_code
_entity_poly.pdbx_strand_id
1 'polypeptide(L)'
;MRVRPPSRSLSRSLPLLLVLALTLVGCAAGHTSTDPTGVHDDDFGTARAFTVTEDGTLNPTPDAAAEGIWELYARIATREYAATMMSSYRVGNAPDSDTLAYVSPDPDAPGRWTLAANEAFADDRDLLTSTLVHEFAHVLSLNTTEIDADSGPCPTLAVSEGCARAGSAILDFQRQFWAAYADAPNPDNDDSAVADAFYAAHEADFVSAYAATNVVEDFAETFMTYVLETAPADASSPIGAKMAFFDAHPSWAAQATRIRTALGR
;
A
#
# COMPACT_ATOMS: atom_id res chain seq x y z
N MET A 1 20.42 30.63 42.31
CA MET A 1 21.89 30.52 42.14
C MET A 1 22.44 29.53 43.16
N ARG A 2 22.75 28.30 42.72
CA ARG A 2 23.78 27.40 43.28
C ARG A 2 23.90 26.20 42.35
N VAL A 3 24.91 26.26 41.50
CA VAL A 3 25.38 25.20 40.59
C VAL A 3 26.24 24.22 41.38
N ARG A 4 26.10 22.91 41.12
CA ARG A 4 27.07 21.86 41.44
C ARG A 4 26.97 20.73 40.38
N PRO A 5 28.04 19.94 40.17
CA PRO A 5 28.74 19.79 38.89
C PRO A 5 28.49 18.42 38.20
N PRO A 6 29.06 18.14 37.01
CA PRO A 6 28.71 16.95 36.23
C PRO A 6 29.49 15.72 36.71
N SER A 7 28.81 14.58 36.83
CA SER A 7 29.44 13.26 36.97
C SER A 7 29.60 12.61 35.59
N ARG A 8 30.84 12.33 35.20
CA ARG A 8 31.17 11.52 34.02
C ARG A 8 31.29 10.04 34.39
N SER A 9 30.93 9.22 33.39
CA SER A 9 31.41 7.88 33.08
C SER A 9 30.82 6.72 33.89
N LEU A 10 30.17 5.79 33.17
CA LEU A 10 30.74 4.47 32.92
C LEU A 10 30.04 3.82 31.72
N SER A 11 30.80 3.68 30.64
CA SER A 11 30.50 2.81 29.51
C SER A 11 30.43 1.36 29.98
N ARG A 12 29.35 0.65 29.64
CA ARG A 12 29.29 -0.81 29.67
C ARG A 12 28.54 -1.33 28.45
N SER A 13 29.32 -1.97 27.61
CA SER A 13 29.00 -2.75 26.42
C SER A 13 27.87 -3.74 26.64
N LEU A 14 26.91 -3.80 25.72
CA LEU A 14 25.98 -4.91 25.57
C LEU A 14 26.55 -5.92 24.57
N PRO A 15 26.55 -7.24 24.86
CA PRO A 15 27.14 -8.24 23.98
C PRO A 15 26.20 -8.63 22.84
N LEU A 16 26.82 -8.79 21.67
CA LEU A 16 26.32 -9.42 20.45
C LEU A 16 25.81 -10.84 20.76
N LEU A 17 24.51 -11.09 20.60
CA LEU A 17 23.95 -12.44 20.67
C LEU A 17 24.03 -13.10 19.29
N LEU A 18 24.94 -14.07 19.21
CA LEU A 18 25.09 -15.03 18.12
C LEU A 18 23.98 -16.08 18.25
N VAL A 19 23.01 -16.12 17.32
CA VAL A 19 22.04 -17.22 17.25
C VAL A 19 22.60 -18.31 16.34
N LEU A 20 22.86 -19.45 16.96
CA LEU A 20 23.37 -20.67 16.37
C LEU A 20 22.25 -21.38 15.60
N ALA A 21 22.39 -21.53 14.29
CA ALA A 21 21.50 -22.35 13.46
C ALA A 21 21.71 -23.84 13.81
N LEU A 22 20.71 -24.44 14.47
CA LEU A 22 20.64 -25.88 14.69
C LEU A 22 19.80 -26.50 13.56
N THR A 23 20.45 -27.27 12.69
CA THR A 23 19.79 -28.11 11.69
C THR A 23 19.21 -29.35 12.38
N LEU A 24 17.89 -29.39 12.53
CA LEU A 24 17.16 -30.60 12.88
C LEU A 24 16.44 -31.13 11.64
N VAL A 25 17.02 -32.19 11.08
CA VAL A 25 16.35 -33.09 10.15
C VAL A 25 15.23 -33.79 10.92
N GLY A 26 13.99 -33.51 10.54
CA GLY A 26 12.80 -34.20 11.04
C GLY A 26 11.92 -34.62 9.87
N CYS A 27 11.87 -35.92 9.60
CA CYS A 27 10.84 -36.50 8.75
C CYS A 27 9.48 -36.36 9.44
N ALA A 28 8.52 -35.70 8.82
CA ALA A 28 7.12 -35.73 9.25
C ALA A 28 6.23 -36.06 8.05
N ALA A 29 5.43 -37.11 8.24
CA ALA A 29 4.44 -37.61 7.31
C ALA A 29 3.38 -36.54 7.01
N GLY A 30 2.87 -36.54 5.77
CA GLY A 30 1.85 -35.60 5.30
C GLY A 30 0.63 -35.56 6.21
N HIS A 31 0.44 -34.42 6.85
CA HIS A 31 -0.87 -33.89 7.23
C HIS A 31 -1.03 -32.64 6.38
N THR A 32 -1.95 -32.67 5.42
CA THR A 32 -2.42 -31.46 4.75
C THR A 32 -3.17 -30.64 5.81
N SER A 33 -2.44 -29.74 6.49
CA SER A 33 -3.05 -28.72 7.33
C SER A 33 -3.98 -27.89 6.44
N THR A 34 -5.27 -27.94 6.73
CA THR A 34 -6.28 -27.06 6.11
C THR A 34 -6.28 -25.67 6.73
N ASP A 35 -5.51 -25.47 7.79
CA ASP A 35 -5.39 -24.19 8.48
C ASP A 35 -4.28 -23.37 7.81
N PRO A 36 -4.56 -22.14 7.31
CA PRO A 36 -3.51 -21.25 6.83
C PRO A 36 -2.45 -21.08 7.90
N THR A 37 -1.19 -21.26 7.52
CA THR A 37 -0.08 -21.05 8.45
C THR A 37 -0.10 -19.60 8.90
N GLY A 38 -0.19 -19.38 10.22
CA GLY A 38 0.00 -18.06 10.80
C GLY A 38 1.40 -17.56 10.46
N VAL A 39 1.49 -16.47 9.71
CA VAL A 39 2.73 -15.76 9.42
C VAL A 39 2.82 -14.53 10.31
N HIS A 40 4.04 -14.19 10.71
CA HIS A 40 4.25 -12.93 11.40
C HIS A 40 4.09 -11.78 10.41
N ASP A 41 3.36 -10.77 10.84
CA ASP A 41 3.07 -9.54 10.13
C ASP A 41 3.36 -8.38 11.08
N ASP A 42 4.06 -7.36 10.61
CA ASP A 42 4.54 -6.28 11.48
C ASP A 42 3.37 -5.41 11.97
N ASP A 43 2.33 -5.24 11.14
CA ASP A 43 1.14 -4.45 11.45
C ASP A 43 0.04 -5.27 12.10
N PHE A 44 -0.11 -6.54 11.70
CA PHE A 44 -1.24 -7.38 12.13
C PHE A 44 -0.87 -8.48 13.12
N GLY A 45 0.38 -8.57 13.54
CA GLY A 45 0.88 -9.55 14.49
C GLY A 45 0.96 -10.95 13.89
N THR A 46 -0.11 -11.76 14.01
CA THR A 46 -0.21 -13.06 13.35
C THR A 46 -1.31 -12.99 12.29
N ALA A 47 -0.91 -13.04 11.02
CA ALA A 47 -1.81 -13.05 9.89
C ALA A 47 -1.95 -14.46 9.32
N ARG A 48 -3.15 -14.82 8.86
CA ARG A 48 -3.34 -16.01 8.02
C ARG A 48 -2.82 -15.68 6.62
N ALA A 49 -2.04 -16.57 6.03
CA ALA A 49 -1.50 -16.40 4.69
C ALA A 49 -2.15 -17.37 3.68
N PHE A 50 -2.44 -16.85 2.50
CA PHE A 50 -3.00 -17.57 1.37
C PHE A 50 -2.13 -17.33 0.13
N THR A 51 -1.93 -18.38 -0.66
CA THR A 51 -1.42 -18.28 -2.02
C THR A 51 -2.57 -17.94 -2.95
N VAL A 52 -2.37 -16.97 -3.83
CA VAL A 52 -3.31 -16.64 -4.91
C VAL A 52 -2.98 -17.51 -6.13
N THR A 53 -3.92 -18.36 -6.52
CA THR A 53 -3.79 -19.28 -7.65
C THR A 53 -3.93 -18.57 -8.99
N GLU A 54 -3.64 -19.28 -10.08
CA GLU A 54 -3.74 -18.74 -11.45
C GLU A 54 -5.17 -18.33 -11.86
N ASP A 55 -6.20 -18.87 -11.22
CA ASP A 55 -7.61 -18.49 -11.43
C ASP A 55 -8.12 -17.46 -10.42
N GLY A 56 -7.25 -16.94 -9.55
CA GLY A 56 -7.58 -15.93 -8.54
C GLY A 56 -8.39 -16.48 -7.37
N THR A 57 -8.33 -17.79 -7.14
CA THR A 57 -8.81 -18.43 -5.90
C THR A 57 -7.69 -18.47 -4.86
N LEU A 58 -8.04 -18.82 -3.62
CA LEU A 58 -7.12 -18.81 -2.48
C LEU A 58 -6.82 -20.24 -2.01
N ASN A 59 -5.55 -20.50 -1.70
CA ASN A 59 -5.11 -21.74 -1.10
C ASN A 59 -4.26 -21.48 0.17
N PRO A 60 -4.58 -22.07 1.33
CA PRO A 60 -5.74 -22.95 1.58
C PRO A 60 -7.07 -22.22 1.42
N THR A 61 -8.18 -22.96 1.46
CA THR A 61 -9.52 -22.35 1.42
C THR A 61 -9.68 -21.37 2.59
N PRO A 62 -10.08 -20.11 2.33
CA PRO A 62 -10.28 -19.11 3.38
C PRO A 62 -11.53 -19.40 4.20
N ASP A 63 -11.58 -18.85 5.42
CA ASP A 63 -12.84 -18.68 6.13
C ASP A 63 -13.67 -17.53 5.54
N ALA A 64 -14.90 -17.36 6.01
CA ALA A 64 -15.84 -16.39 5.46
C ALA A 64 -15.35 -14.93 5.56
N ALA A 65 -14.55 -14.60 6.57
CA ALA A 65 -14.09 -13.23 6.78
C ALA A 65 -12.95 -12.89 5.82
N ALA A 66 -11.95 -13.76 5.71
CA ALA A 66 -10.89 -13.62 4.71
C ALA A 66 -11.44 -13.69 3.28
N GLU A 67 -12.39 -14.59 3.01
CA GLU A 67 -13.05 -14.69 1.70
C GLU A 67 -13.79 -13.39 1.35
N GLY A 68 -14.55 -12.81 2.26
CA GLY A 68 -15.33 -11.60 2.00
C GLY A 68 -14.48 -10.37 1.61
N ILE A 69 -13.31 -10.21 2.23
CA ILE A 69 -12.36 -9.15 1.90
C ILE A 69 -11.72 -9.42 0.54
N TRP A 70 -11.24 -10.65 0.30
CA TRP A 70 -10.63 -11.04 -0.98
C TRP A 70 -11.61 -10.87 -2.15
N GLU A 71 -12.86 -11.29 -1.98
CA GLU A 71 -13.90 -11.18 -3.00
C GLU A 71 -14.26 -9.72 -3.32
N LEU A 72 -14.16 -8.81 -2.34
CA LEU A 72 -14.25 -7.38 -2.61
C LEU A 72 -13.04 -6.87 -3.40
N TYR A 73 -11.82 -7.22 -3.00
CA TYR A 73 -10.63 -6.82 -3.73
C TYR A 73 -10.61 -7.37 -5.17
N ALA A 74 -10.91 -8.65 -5.36
CA ALA A 74 -11.02 -9.29 -6.68
C ALA A 74 -12.14 -8.67 -7.53
N ARG A 75 -13.17 -8.07 -6.93
CA ARG A 75 -14.16 -7.28 -7.66
C ARG A 75 -13.63 -5.91 -8.06
N ILE A 76 -12.91 -5.23 -7.17
CA ILE A 76 -12.24 -3.93 -7.43
C ILE A 76 -11.16 -4.08 -8.49
N ALA A 77 -10.31 -5.10 -8.43
CA ALA A 77 -9.22 -5.32 -9.36
C ALA A 77 -9.65 -6.06 -10.65
N THR A 78 -10.79 -6.77 -10.62
CA THR A 78 -11.11 -7.96 -11.43
C THR A 78 -10.33 -9.21 -10.99
N ARG A 79 -11.00 -10.36 -10.97
CA ARG A 79 -10.37 -11.62 -10.54
C ARG A 79 -9.18 -12.00 -11.42
N GLU A 80 -9.28 -11.79 -12.71
CA GLU A 80 -8.22 -12.07 -13.68
C GLU A 80 -6.96 -11.22 -13.41
N TYR A 81 -7.15 -9.91 -13.17
CA TYR A 81 -6.04 -9.04 -12.83
C TYR A 81 -5.46 -9.39 -11.45
N ALA A 82 -6.32 -9.65 -10.45
CA ALA A 82 -5.88 -10.07 -9.12
C ALA A 82 -5.06 -11.37 -9.17
N ALA A 83 -5.48 -12.36 -9.98
CA ALA A 83 -4.74 -13.60 -10.18
C ALA A 83 -3.36 -13.37 -10.81
N THR A 84 -3.27 -12.40 -11.73
CA THR A 84 -2.02 -12.05 -12.41
C THR A 84 -1.07 -11.32 -11.47
N MET A 85 -1.57 -10.33 -10.74
CA MET A 85 -0.73 -9.41 -9.98
C MET A 85 -0.45 -9.86 -8.56
N MET A 86 -1.36 -10.56 -7.90
CA MET A 86 -1.16 -10.99 -6.51
C MET A 86 -0.59 -12.39 -6.48
N SER A 87 0.47 -12.62 -5.72
CA SER A 87 1.00 -13.96 -5.39
C SER A 87 0.53 -14.41 -4.01
N SER A 88 0.35 -13.47 -3.07
CA SER A 88 -0.08 -13.75 -1.72
C SER A 88 -1.19 -12.81 -1.25
N TYR A 89 -2.03 -13.34 -0.38
CA TYR A 89 -3.00 -12.59 0.38
C TYR A 89 -2.83 -12.91 1.87
N ARG A 90 -2.80 -11.90 2.72
CA ARG A 90 -2.64 -12.03 4.18
C ARG A 90 -3.77 -11.34 4.93
N VAL A 91 -4.24 -11.96 5.99
CA VAL A 91 -5.32 -11.42 6.82
C VAL A 91 -5.03 -11.61 8.29
N GLY A 92 -4.80 -10.51 9.00
CA GLY A 92 -4.72 -10.50 10.45
C GLY A 92 -5.96 -9.86 11.07
N ASN A 93 -6.06 -9.93 12.39
CA ASN A 93 -7.12 -9.29 13.18
C ASN A 93 -6.45 -8.48 14.29
N ALA A 94 -6.23 -7.20 14.02
CA ALA A 94 -5.45 -6.30 14.86
C ALA A 94 -6.23 -4.99 15.07
N PRO A 95 -7.20 -4.96 16.01
CA PRO A 95 -8.03 -3.78 16.25
C PRO A 95 -7.26 -2.57 16.82
N ASP A 96 -6.05 -2.80 17.34
CA ASP A 96 -5.17 -1.76 17.88
C ASP A 96 -4.17 -1.22 16.83
N SER A 97 -4.19 -1.75 15.60
CA SER A 97 -3.35 -1.28 14.50
C SER A 97 -4.03 -0.14 13.75
N ASP A 98 -3.26 0.90 13.43
CA ASP A 98 -3.72 2.01 12.58
C ASP A 98 -3.69 1.64 11.08
N THR A 99 -3.09 0.50 10.73
CA THR A 99 -3.03 -0.03 9.36
C THR A 99 -4.31 -0.83 9.04
N LEU A 100 -4.99 -0.48 7.96
CA LEU A 100 -6.21 -1.13 7.50
C LEU A 100 -5.94 -2.21 6.45
N ALA A 101 -5.06 -1.90 5.51
CA ALA A 101 -4.51 -2.80 4.52
C ALA A 101 -3.19 -2.22 4.02
N TYR A 102 -2.42 -3.03 3.31
CA TYR A 102 -1.29 -2.57 2.53
C TYR A 102 -1.01 -3.54 1.38
N VAL A 103 -0.33 -3.07 0.35
CA VAL A 103 0.28 -3.91 -0.68
C VAL A 103 1.80 -3.77 -0.67
N SER A 104 2.50 -4.86 -0.97
CA SER A 104 3.95 -4.83 -1.12
C SER A 104 4.43 -5.76 -2.24
N PRO A 105 5.52 -5.42 -2.96
CA PRO A 105 6.12 -6.34 -3.92
C PRO A 105 6.52 -7.65 -3.24
N ASP A 106 6.23 -8.77 -3.89
CA ASP A 106 6.64 -10.08 -3.38
C ASP A 106 8.11 -10.36 -3.73
N PRO A 107 9.02 -10.48 -2.75
CA PRO A 107 10.43 -10.76 -3.00
C PRO A 107 10.67 -12.14 -3.64
N ASP A 108 9.75 -13.09 -3.48
CA ASP A 108 9.85 -14.43 -4.02
C ASP A 108 9.14 -14.58 -5.39
N ALA A 109 8.40 -13.55 -5.83
CA ALA A 109 7.67 -13.54 -7.09
C ALA A 109 7.77 -12.17 -7.80
N PRO A 110 8.89 -11.89 -8.52
CA PRO A 110 9.13 -10.60 -9.14
C PRO A 110 7.97 -10.09 -10.02
N GLY A 111 7.56 -8.85 -9.78
CA GLY A 111 6.43 -8.20 -10.47
C GLY A 111 5.04 -8.59 -9.94
N ARG A 112 4.97 -9.48 -8.95
CA ARG A 112 3.75 -9.80 -8.21
C ARG A 112 3.80 -9.19 -6.82
N TRP A 113 2.66 -9.17 -6.16
CA TRP A 113 2.41 -8.44 -4.93
C TRP A 113 1.77 -9.31 -3.87
N THR A 114 1.99 -8.94 -2.62
CA THR A 114 1.17 -9.37 -1.48
C THR A 114 0.14 -8.29 -1.17
N LEU A 115 -1.12 -8.68 -1.03
CA LEU A 115 -2.13 -7.85 -0.36
C LEU A 115 -2.26 -8.32 1.09
N ALA A 116 -2.17 -7.41 2.05
CA ALA A 116 -2.47 -7.69 3.44
C ALA A 116 -3.65 -6.83 3.90
N ALA A 117 -4.57 -7.39 4.69
CA ALA A 117 -5.75 -6.68 5.17
C ALA A 117 -6.06 -6.99 6.63
N ASN A 118 -6.59 -6.00 7.34
CA ASN A 118 -6.99 -6.10 8.73
C ASN A 118 -8.49 -6.45 8.84
N GLU A 119 -8.78 -7.68 9.23
CA GLU A 119 -10.15 -8.16 9.41
C GLU A 119 -10.92 -7.39 10.48
N ALA A 120 -10.23 -6.77 11.46
CA ALA A 120 -10.86 -6.03 12.54
C ALA A 120 -11.79 -4.89 12.06
N PHE A 121 -11.58 -4.42 10.83
CA PHE A 121 -12.33 -3.31 10.21
C PHE A 121 -13.21 -3.76 9.04
N ALA A 122 -13.31 -5.06 8.77
CA ALA A 122 -14.01 -5.57 7.58
C ALA A 122 -15.54 -5.34 7.58
N ASP A 123 -16.12 -5.12 8.76
CA ASP A 123 -17.55 -4.83 8.92
C ASP A 123 -17.92 -3.40 8.50
N ASP A 124 -16.97 -2.45 8.51
CA ASP A 124 -17.17 -1.13 7.94
C ASP A 124 -16.96 -1.20 6.42
N ARG A 125 -18.06 -1.35 5.69
CA ARG A 125 -18.03 -1.58 4.24
C ARG A 125 -17.52 -0.39 3.45
N ASP A 126 -17.79 0.83 3.89
CA ASP A 126 -17.33 2.02 3.17
C ASP A 126 -15.82 2.20 3.39
N LEU A 127 -15.36 2.06 4.64
CA LEU A 127 -13.93 2.10 4.97
C LEU A 127 -13.14 1.00 4.24
N LEU A 128 -13.61 -0.26 4.30
CA LEU A 128 -12.94 -1.36 3.60
C LEU A 128 -12.92 -1.13 2.08
N THR A 129 -14.00 -0.59 1.51
CA THR A 129 -14.04 -0.32 0.06
C THR A 129 -13.07 0.79 -0.31
N SER A 130 -13.00 1.89 0.44
CA SER A 130 -12.07 2.98 0.18
C SER A 130 -10.62 2.50 0.29
N THR A 131 -10.28 1.79 1.37
CA THR A 131 -8.94 1.22 1.56
C THR A 131 -8.55 0.28 0.42
N LEU A 132 -9.42 -0.65 0.00
CA LEU A 132 -9.05 -1.58 -1.08
C LEU A 132 -8.95 -0.93 -2.46
N VAL A 133 -9.66 0.18 -2.70
CA VAL A 133 -9.47 0.98 -3.93
C VAL A 133 -8.15 1.74 -3.87
N HIS A 134 -7.78 2.28 -2.71
CA HIS A 134 -6.47 2.88 -2.46
C HIS A 134 -5.34 1.86 -2.72
N GLU A 135 -5.39 0.69 -2.11
CA GLU A 135 -4.38 -0.37 -2.33
C GLU A 135 -4.28 -0.80 -3.80
N PHE A 136 -5.43 -0.88 -4.49
CA PHE A 136 -5.42 -1.17 -5.91
C PHE A 136 -4.75 -0.07 -6.75
N ALA A 137 -4.85 1.19 -6.32
CA ALA A 137 -4.17 2.31 -6.97
C ALA A 137 -2.64 2.14 -6.90
N HIS A 138 -2.11 1.75 -5.75
CA HIS A 138 -0.69 1.42 -5.58
C HIS A 138 -0.24 0.31 -6.54
N VAL A 139 -0.99 -0.80 -6.62
CA VAL A 139 -0.66 -1.88 -7.56
C VAL A 139 -0.67 -1.40 -9.02
N LEU A 140 -1.59 -0.50 -9.39
CA LEU A 140 -1.65 0.05 -10.74
C LEU A 140 -0.50 1.01 -11.05
N SER A 141 -0.13 1.89 -10.12
CA SER A 141 0.86 2.95 -10.33
C SER A 141 2.30 2.51 -10.08
N LEU A 142 2.50 1.41 -9.33
CA LEU A 142 3.81 0.94 -8.90
C LEU A 142 4.22 -0.40 -9.54
N ASN A 143 3.39 -1.01 -10.38
CA ASN A 143 3.77 -2.24 -11.07
C ASN A 143 4.90 -2.02 -12.10
N THR A 144 5.42 -3.12 -12.66
CA THR A 144 6.59 -3.14 -13.54
C THR A 144 6.41 -2.40 -14.88
N THR A 145 5.17 -2.06 -15.26
CA THR A 145 4.89 -1.23 -16.45
C THR A 145 5.07 0.26 -16.17
N GLU A 146 4.95 0.67 -14.90
CA GLU A 146 5.12 2.04 -14.43
C GLU A 146 6.50 2.25 -13.76
N ILE A 147 7.04 1.23 -13.09
CA ILE A 147 8.29 1.28 -12.33
C ILE A 147 9.34 0.32 -12.92
N ASP A 148 10.60 0.76 -12.92
CA ASP A 148 11.77 -0.04 -13.24
C ASP A 148 12.52 -0.43 -11.96
N ALA A 149 12.22 -1.62 -11.44
CA ALA A 149 12.79 -2.14 -10.19
C ALA A 149 14.30 -2.41 -10.28
N ASP A 150 14.80 -2.73 -11.48
CA ASP A 150 16.22 -3.02 -11.73
C ASP A 150 17.03 -1.78 -12.17
N SER A 151 16.42 -0.59 -12.06
CA SER A 151 17.13 0.63 -12.43
C SER A 151 18.35 0.83 -11.54
N GLY A 152 19.48 1.22 -12.15
CA GLY A 152 20.67 1.64 -11.39
C GLY A 152 20.44 3.02 -10.77
N PRO A 153 21.07 4.09 -11.27
CA PRO A 153 20.66 5.44 -10.92
C PRO A 153 19.25 5.74 -11.42
N CYS A 154 18.41 6.38 -10.61
CA CYS A 154 17.10 6.84 -11.02
C CYS A 154 17.12 8.31 -11.51
N PRO A 155 16.96 8.57 -12.82
CA PRO A 155 16.97 9.93 -13.35
C PRO A 155 15.59 10.63 -13.32
N THR A 156 14.54 9.94 -12.86
CA THR A 156 13.15 10.43 -12.84
C THR A 156 12.67 10.57 -11.39
N LEU A 157 11.69 9.77 -10.98
CA LEU A 157 11.15 9.71 -9.63
C LEU A 157 11.57 8.38 -9.01
N ALA A 158 12.39 8.45 -7.96
CA ALA A 158 12.73 7.29 -7.16
C ALA A 158 11.65 7.06 -6.10
N VAL A 159 11.18 5.82 -6.01
CA VAL A 159 10.26 5.30 -4.99
C VAL A 159 10.82 3.98 -4.47
N SER A 160 10.24 3.44 -3.42
CA SER A 160 10.67 2.21 -2.76
C SER A 160 10.70 1.00 -3.71
N GLU A 161 9.79 0.95 -4.69
CA GLU A 161 9.70 -0.10 -5.71
C GLU A 161 10.73 0.06 -6.84
N GLY A 162 11.42 1.19 -6.93
CA GLY A 162 12.42 1.47 -7.95
C GLY A 162 12.27 2.84 -8.61
N CYS A 163 12.52 2.91 -9.92
CA CYS A 163 12.50 4.19 -10.63
C CYS A 163 11.31 4.29 -11.58
N ALA A 164 10.53 5.35 -11.46
CA ALA A 164 9.38 5.58 -12.33
C ALA A 164 9.81 5.70 -13.79
N ARG A 165 9.21 4.90 -14.66
CA ARG A 165 9.50 4.88 -16.10
C ARG A 165 9.05 6.20 -16.74
N ALA A 166 9.71 6.58 -17.83
CA ALA A 166 9.26 7.73 -18.61
C ALA A 166 7.85 7.48 -19.18
N GLY A 167 6.93 8.41 -18.95
CA GLY A 167 5.53 8.30 -19.36
C GLY A 167 4.66 7.46 -18.42
N SER A 168 5.19 7.09 -17.24
CA SER A 168 4.37 6.54 -16.15
C SER A 168 3.43 7.62 -15.60
N ALA A 169 2.23 7.21 -15.20
CA ALA A 169 1.24 8.12 -14.63
C ALA A 169 1.74 8.72 -13.31
N ILE A 170 2.45 7.95 -12.48
CA ILE A 170 3.00 8.45 -11.21
C ILE A 170 4.07 9.54 -11.43
N LEU A 171 4.91 9.40 -12.47
CA LEU A 171 5.88 10.44 -12.82
C LEU A 171 5.20 11.70 -13.35
N ASP A 172 4.18 11.55 -14.19
CA ASP A 172 3.45 12.69 -14.73
C ASP A 172 2.66 13.43 -13.63
N PHE A 173 2.06 12.68 -12.69
CA PHE A 173 1.41 13.23 -11.50
C PHE A 173 2.41 14.00 -10.61
N GLN A 174 3.57 13.42 -10.33
CA GLN A 174 4.63 14.09 -9.57
C GLN A 174 5.07 15.40 -10.22
N ARG A 175 5.30 15.38 -11.53
CA ARG A 175 5.74 16.57 -12.28
C ARG A 175 4.69 17.67 -12.29
N GLN A 176 3.43 17.29 -12.38
CA GLN A 176 2.33 18.23 -12.50
C GLN A 176 1.94 18.85 -11.15
N PHE A 177 1.92 18.06 -10.07
CA PHE A 177 1.33 18.48 -8.80
C PHE A 177 2.33 18.61 -7.65
N TRP A 178 3.47 17.91 -7.69
CA TRP A 178 4.43 17.89 -6.58
C TRP A 178 5.71 18.70 -6.84
N ALA A 179 6.15 18.81 -8.10
CA ALA A 179 7.43 19.46 -8.43
C ALA A 179 7.52 20.96 -8.06
N ALA A 180 6.40 21.61 -7.75
CA ALA A 180 6.36 23.01 -7.34
C ALA A 180 6.63 23.23 -5.85
N TYR A 181 6.45 22.21 -5.01
CA TYR A 181 6.70 22.31 -3.58
C TYR A 181 8.21 22.27 -3.31
N ALA A 182 8.73 23.35 -2.73
CA ALA A 182 10.13 23.40 -2.31
C ALA A 182 10.40 22.59 -1.02
N ASP A 183 9.33 22.29 -0.29
CA ASP A 183 9.28 21.62 1.01
C ASP A 183 8.58 20.26 0.94
N ALA A 184 8.36 19.70 -0.26
CA ALA A 184 7.77 18.38 -0.42
C ALA A 184 8.53 17.31 0.38
N PRO A 185 7.83 16.44 1.11
CA PRO A 185 8.39 15.21 1.65
C PRO A 185 9.06 14.35 0.56
N ASN A 186 9.99 13.50 0.98
CA ASN A 186 10.56 12.48 0.10
C ASN A 186 9.44 11.54 -0.39
N PRO A 187 9.48 11.04 -1.65
CA PRO A 187 8.56 10.01 -2.12
C PRO A 187 8.45 8.78 -1.21
N ASP A 188 9.51 8.43 -0.46
CA ASP A 188 9.53 7.34 0.51
C ASP A 188 9.30 7.80 1.97
N ASN A 189 8.76 9.01 2.19
CA ASN A 189 8.48 9.50 3.53
C ASN A 189 7.35 8.68 4.18
N ASP A 190 7.63 8.16 5.38
CA ASP A 190 6.69 7.47 6.28
C ASP A 190 6.58 8.17 7.65
N ASP A 191 7.29 9.29 7.85
CA ASP A 191 7.25 10.06 9.09
C ASP A 191 5.98 10.93 9.14
N SER A 192 5.08 10.57 10.05
CA SER A 192 3.80 11.28 10.24
C SER A 192 3.98 12.73 10.68
N ALA A 193 5.04 13.07 11.42
CA ALA A 193 5.28 14.46 11.81
C ALA A 193 5.71 15.34 10.62
N VAL A 194 6.42 14.75 9.65
CA VAL A 194 6.76 15.42 8.38
C VAL A 194 5.50 15.60 7.53
N ALA A 195 4.68 14.55 7.40
CA ALA A 195 3.41 14.57 6.69
C ALA A 195 2.45 15.63 7.26
N ASP A 196 2.25 15.63 8.58
CA ASP A 196 1.36 16.56 9.29
C ASP A 196 1.81 18.02 9.10
N ALA A 197 3.11 18.28 9.17
CA ALA A 197 3.65 19.62 8.97
C ALA A 197 3.46 20.11 7.53
N PHE A 198 3.64 19.22 6.55
CA PHE A 198 3.42 19.53 5.14
C PHE A 198 1.93 19.75 4.84
N TYR A 199 1.05 18.88 5.36
CA TYR A 199 -0.40 19.04 5.23
C TYR A 199 -0.88 20.36 5.84
N ALA A 200 -0.43 20.72 7.04
CA ALA A 200 -0.81 21.97 7.69
C ALA A 200 -0.43 23.23 6.87
N ALA A 201 0.59 23.14 6.02
CA ALA A 201 1.01 24.23 5.14
C ALA A 201 0.25 24.28 3.81
N HIS A 202 -0.27 23.13 3.33
CA HIS A 202 -0.81 22.95 1.99
C HIS A 202 -2.19 22.25 1.97
N GLU A 203 -2.97 22.35 3.05
CA GLU A 203 -4.20 21.60 3.30
C GLU A 203 -5.20 21.62 2.12
N ALA A 204 -5.35 22.78 1.47
CA ALA A 204 -6.28 22.97 0.35
C ALA A 204 -5.93 22.15 -0.90
N ASP A 205 -4.72 21.58 -0.94
CA ASP A 205 -4.18 20.92 -2.12
C ASP A 205 -4.35 19.39 -2.07
N PHE A 206 -4.72 18.82 -0.91
CA PHE A 206 -4.78 17.38 -0.67
C PHE A 206 -6.17 16.91 -0.30
N VAL A 207 -6.55 15.72 -0.79
CA VAL A 207 -7.87 15.12 -0.51
C VAL A 207 -8.01 14.64 0.94
N SER A 208 -6.88 14.38 1.61
CA SER A 208 -6.80 13.97 3.01
C SER A 208 -5.45 14.39 3.60
N ALA A 209 -5.31 14.33 4.93
CA ALA A 209 -4.00 14.49 5.57
C ALA A 209 -3.02 13.38 5.16
N TYR A 210 -3.53 12.16 4.96
CA TYR A 210 -2.74 11.00 4.55
C TYR A 210 -2.16 11.16 3.13
N ALA A 211 -2.90 11.79 2.22
CA ALA A 211 -2.42 12.14 0.89
C ALA A 211 -1.18 13.05 0.91
N ALA A 212 -0.97 13.83 1.98
CA ALA A 212 0.20 14.70 2.10
C ALA A 212 1.47 13.96 2.57
N THR A 213 1.38 12.66 2.91
CA THR A 213 2.51 11.86 3.38
C THR A 213 3.65 11.83 2.39
N ASN A 214 3.35 11.56 1.12
CA ASN A 214 4.27 11.60 0.00
C ASN A 214 3.46 11.55 -1.32
N VAL A 215 4.16 11.66 -2.46
CA VAL A 215 3.52 11.67 -3.78
C VAL A 215 2.83 10.35 -4.17
N VAL A 216 3.28 9.23 -3.61
CA VAL A 216 2.72 7.90 -3.86
C VAL A 216 1.35 7.79 -3.16
N GLU A 217 1.26 8.23 -1.90
CA GLU A 217 0.00 8.27 -1.16
C GLU A 217 -0.99 9.27 -1.76
N ASP A 218 -0.55 10.46 -2.17
CA ASP A 218 -1.44 11.43 -2.83
C ASP A 218 -2.05 10.88 -4.11
N PHE A 219 -1.25 10.16 -4.90
CA PHE A 219 -1.73 9.53 -6.12
C PHE A 219 -2.83 8.51 -5.81
N ALA A 220 -2.60 7.62 -4.83
CA ALA A 220 -3.54 6.57 -4.44
C ALA A 220 -4.81 7.13 -3.80
N GLU A 221 -4.67 8.07 -2.87
CA GLU A 221 -5.78 8.77 -2.20
C GLU A 221 -6.62 9.58 -3.20
N THR A 222 -5.97 10.30 -4.12
CA THR A 222 -6.68 11.04 -5.17
C THR A 222 -7.40 10.08 -6.11
N PHE A 223 -6.79 8.97 -6.53
CA PHE A 223 -7.47 7.99 -7.37
C PHE A 223 -8.68 7.36 -6.67
N MET A 224 -8.52 6.95 -5.40
CA MET A 224 -9.61 6.44 -4.58
C MET A 224 -10.74 7.45 -4.49
N THR A 225 -10.43 8.71 -4.17
CA THR A 225 -11.42 9.80 -4.07
C THR A 225 -12.10 10.02 -5.42
N TYR A 226 -11.34 10.10 -6.51
CA TYR A 226 -11.87 10.21 -7.86
C TYR A 226 -12.85 9.08 -8.16
N VAL A 227 -12.51 7.83 -7.85
CA VAL A 227 -13.37 6.66 -8.11
C VAL A 227 -14.66 6.72 -7.30
N LEU A 228 -14.58 7.03 -6.00
CA LEU A 228 -15.68 6.85 -5.05
C LEU A 228 -16.59 8.08 -4.89
N GLU A 229 -16.07 9.28 -5.12
CA GLU A 229 -16.85 10.50 -5.07
C GLU A 229 -17.67 10.69 -6.35
N THR A 230 -18.95 11.04 -6.16
CA THR A 230 -19.92 11.20 -7.26
C THR A 230 -20.11 12.65 -7.68
N ALA A 231 -19.69 13.61 -6.83
CA ALA A 231 -19.74 15.01 -7.14
C ALA A 231 -18.54 15.41 -8.02
N PRO A 232 -18.76 16.14 -9.12
CA PRO A 232 -17.64 16.67 -9.90
C PRO A 232 -16.86 17.65 -9.01
N ALA A 233 -15.57 17.40 -8.84
CA ALA A 233 -14.69 18.37 -8.21
C ALA A 233 -14.57 19.61 -9.11
N ASP A 234 -14.45 20.79 -8.48
CA ASP A 234 -14.13 22.02 -9.19
C ASP A 234 -12.72 21.90 -9.76
N ALA A 235 -12.60 21.69 -11.08
CA ALA A 235 -11.33 21.54 -11.77
C ALA A 235 -10.40 22.78 -11.66
N SER A 236 -10.91 23.92 -11.16
CA SER A 236 -10.08 25.09 -10.85
C SER A 236 -9.41 25.04 -9.46
N SER A 237 -9.83 24.11 -8.60
CA SER A 237 -9.15 23.80 -7.34
C SER A 237 -7.99 22.81 -7.57
N PRO A 238 -6.93 22.83 -6.74
CA PRO A 238 -5.84 21.85 -6.84
C PRO A 238 -6.32 20.40 -6.76
N ILE A 239 -7.25 20.10 -5.84
CA ILE A 239 -7.88 18.77 -5.72
C ILE A 239 -8.62 18.39 -7.02
N GLY A 240 -9.43 19.29 -7.57
CA GLY A 240 -10.16 19.01 -8.81
C GLY A 240 -9.25 18.88 -10.02
N ALA A 241 -8.12 19.60 -10.06
CA ALA A 241 -7.11 19.43 -11.10
C ALA A 241 -6.43 18.05 -11.01
N LYS A 242 -6.15 17.55 -9.80
CA LYS A 242 -5.65 16.18 -9.56
C LYS A 242 -6.69 15.11 -9.94
N MET A 243 -7.99 15.35 -9.74
CA MET A 243 -9.02 14.42 -10.23
C MET A 243 -9.11 14.42 -11.77
N ALA A 244 -9.06 15.61 -12.39
CA ALA A 244 -9.08 15.77 -13.84
C ALA A 244 -7.85 15.14 -14.54
N PHE A 245 -6.74 14.95 -13.81
CA PHE A 245 -5.60 14.16 -14.28
C PHE A 245 -6.04 12.76 -14.72
N PHE A 246 -6.83 12.05 -13.92
CA PHE A 246 -7.27 10.70 -14.26
C PHE A 246 -8.23 10.66 -15.45
N ASP A 247 -9.09 11.67 -15.62
CA ASP A 247 -9.91 11.82 -16.83
C ASP A 247 -9.04 11.96 -18.09
N ALA A 248 -7.90 12.66 -17.98
CA ALA A 248 -6.97 12.86 -19.08
C ALA A 248 -6.09 11.62 -19.38
N HIS A 249 -6.12 10.59 -18.51
CA HIS A 249 -5.39 9.33 -18.69
C HIS A 249 -6.36 8.18 -19.00
N PRO A 250 -6.56 7.80 -20.29
CA PRO A 250 -7.66 6.90 -20.67
C PRO A 250 -7.67 5.54 -19.98
N SER A 251 -6.50 4.96 -19.68
CA SER A 251 -6.41 3.69 -18.94
C SER A 251 -6.94 3.83 -17.51
N TRP A 252 -6.63 4.92 -16.83
CA TRP A 252 -7.07 5.21 -15.46
C TRP A 252 -8.56 5.57 -15.40
N ALA A 253 -9.06 6.40 -16.33
CA ALA A 253 -10.49 6.68 -16.47
C ALA A 253 -11.31 5.40 -16.73
N ALA A 254 -10.78 4.48 -17.55
CA ALA A 254 -11.41 3.19 -17.81
C ALA A 254 -11.44 2.31 -16.56
N GLN A 255 -10.36 2.29 -15.76
CA GLN A 255 -10.34 1.58 -14.49
C GLN A 255 -11.37 2.14 -13.50
N ALA A 256 -11.44 3.46 -13.36
CA ALA A 256 -12.43 4.10 -12.48
C ALA A 256 -13.87 3.76 -12.89
N THR A 257 -14.17 3.85 -14.19
CA THR A 257 -15.50 3.48 -14.72
C THR A 257 -15.84 2.02 -14.42
N ARG A 258 -14.86 1.11 -14.57
CA ARG A 258 -15.02 -0.30 -14.27
C ARG A 258 -15.28 -0.54 -12.78
N ILE A 259 -14.51 0.10 -11.89
CA ILE A 259 -14.66 -0.04 -10.44
C ILE A 259 -16.04 0.46 -10.00
N ARG A 260 -16.45 1.66 -10.44
CA ARG A 260 -17.79 2.22 -10.14
C ARG A 260 -18.90 1.25 -10.57
N THR A 261 -18.83 0.73 -11.80
CA THR A 261 -19.78 -0.27 -12.30
C THR A 261 -19.81 -1.53 -11.43
N ALA A 262 -18.64 -2.06 -11.05
CA ALA A 262 -18.53 -3.26 -10.23
C ALA A 262 -19.06 -3.07 -8.80
N LEU A 263 -18.98 -1.85 -8.27
CA LEU A 263 -19.51 -1.43 -6.97
C LEU A 263 -20.97 -0.96 -7.03
N GLY A 264 -21.59 -0.90 -8.21
CA GLY A 264 -22.97 -0.45 -8.40
C GLY A 264 -23.16 1.06 -8.20
N ARG A 265 -22.13 1.86 -8.55
CA ARG A 265 -22.11 3.32 -8.46
C ARG A 265 -22.06 3.97 -9.85
#